data_AF-A0A443RH28-F1
#
_entry.id   AF-A0A443RH28-F1
#
_cell.length_a   1.000
_cell.length_b   1.000
_cell.length_c   1.000
_cell.angle_alpha   90.00
_cell.angle_beta   90.00
_cell.angle_gamma   90.00
#
_symmetry.space_group_name_H-M   'P 1'
#
loop_
_entity.id
_entity.type
_entity.pdbx_description
1 polymer ?
#
loop_
_entity_poly.entity_id
_entity_poly.type
_entity_poly.pdbx_seq_one_letter_code
_entity_poly.pdbx_strand_id
1 'polypeptide(L)'
;MCSKYARIVRLIAMQAFDGKRNDLFYLPCKQETQKAVIYFGGDIQVQVQDYEENMVKSKANKNYIMWSLENTACTLHEKFIDHSIFIVRPSTINNETFSCYHNFVEGNKKGVPAHKYNLNCIRHLKSLMEASFQYLKEQNIIKKPYSSFILMGFSKGCVVLNQLLYSLDCLLQNKDESLLQFMNQISAIYWMDGGHSGSYNTWITDQSLIKNLTQFDIKVHIYVTPYQIRDEQRSWIGEEENTFFELLKQFNVPVKRHVLFDDRKPSLHLHFQLLNEFEP
;
A
#
# COMPACT_ATOMS: atom_id res chain seq x y z
N MET A 1 -15.60 22.15 -11.22
CA MET A 1 -14.80 21.09 -10.55
C MET A 1 -14.42 20.07 -11.61
N CYS A 2 -13.16 19.66 -11.65
CA CYS A 2 -12.53 18.96 -12.76
C CYS A 2 -13.17 17.58 -13.02
N SER A 3 -13.43 17.23 -14.29
CA SER A 3 -14.03 15.96 -14.73
C SER A 3 -13.25 14.70 -14.33
N LYS A 4 -11.98 14.87 -13.89
CA LYS A 4 -11.06 13.81 -13.49
C LYS A 4 -11.54 13.01 -12.26
N TYR A 5 -12.22 13.64 -11.30
CA TYR A 5 -12.64 12.99 -10.04
C TYR A 5 -14.06 12.44 -10.07
N ALA A 6 -14.85 12.75 -11.11
CA ALA A 6 -16.28 12.41 -11.16
C ALA A 6 -16.60 10.91 -11.09
N ARG A 7 -15.59 10.05 -11.26
CA ARG A 7 -15.71 8.59 -11.21
C ARG A 7 -15.27 7.97 -9.88
N ILE A 8 -14.65 8.73 -8.99
CA ILE A 8 -14.17 8.20 -7.70
C ILE A 8 -15.37 8.06 -6.77
N VAL A 9 -15.59 6.84 -6.30
CA VAL A 9 -16.60 6.49 -5.31
C VAL A 9 -15.93 6.46 -3.94
N ARG A 10 -16.49 7.18 -2.97
CA ARG A 10 -16.00 7.17 -1.59
C ARG A 10 -16.72 6.09 -0.80
N LEU A 11 -15.97 5.12 -0.29
CA LEU A 11 -16.47 4.08 0.60
C LEU A 11 -16.14 4.51 2.02
N ILE A 12 -17.14 5.02 2.75
CA ILE A 12 -16.93 5.65 4.06
C ILE A 12 -17.22 4.64 5.18
N ALA A 13 -16.31 4.57 6.14
CA ALA A 13 -16.42 3.81 7.37
C ALA A 13 -16.76 2.33 7.14
N MET A 14 -16.18 1.72 6.10
CA MET A 14 -16.41 0.33 5.74
C MET A 14 -15.99 -0.58 6.88
N GLN A 15 -16.96 -1.23 7.53
CA GLN A 15 -16.71 -2.15 8.62
C GLN A 15 -16.19 -3.47 8.08
N ALA A 16 -15.06 -3.91 8.64
CA ALA A 16 -14.37 -5.13 8.28
C ALA A 16 -14.14 -5.98 9.54
N PHE A 17 -12.92 -6.44 9.76
CA PHE A 17 -12.62 -7.38 10.83
C PHE A 17 -12.68 -6.73 12.21
N ASP A 18 -13.23 -7.44 13.20
CA ASP A 18 -13.23 -7.05 14.61
C ASP A 18 -13.87 -5.66 14.87
N GLY A 19 -14.91 -5.33 14.10
CA GLY A 19 -15.61 -4.04 14.19
C GLY A 19 -14.81 -2.83 13.69
N LYS A 20 -13.57 -3.03 13.24
CA LYS A 20 -12.71 -1.96 12.71
C LYS A 20 -13.22 -1.46 11.37
N ARG A 21 -12.98 -0.17 11.10
CA ARG A 21 -13.50 0.53 9.92
C ARG A 21 -12.40 1.24 9.15
N ASN A 22 -12.48 1.24 7.83
CA ASN A 22 -11.62 2.05 6.95
C ASN A 22 -12.43 2.83 5.94
N ASP A 23 -11.94 4.01 5.60
CA ASP A 23 -12.36 4.74 4.41
C ASP A 23 -11.54 4.29 3.20
N LEU A 24 -12.19 4.22 2.03
CA LEU A 24 -11.52 3.92 0.77
C LEU A 24 -11.97 4.90 -0.33
N PHE A 25 -11.06 5.15 -1.26
CA PHE A 25 -11.42 5.65 -2.58
C PHE A 25 -11.43 4.49 -3.56
N TYR A 26 -12.56 4.32 -4.24
CA TYR A 26 -12.73 3.31 -5.27
C TYR A 26 -12.87 3.98 -6.63
N LEU A 27 -12.03 3.60 -7.59
CA LEU A 27 -12.12 4.03 -8.97
C LEU A 27 -12.38 2.80 -9.85
N PRO A 28 -13.59 2.64 -10.41
CA PRO A 28 -13.92 1.50 -11.24
C PRO A 28 -13.12 1.52 -12.53
N CYS A 29 -12.62 0.35 -12.94
CA CYS A 29 -12.04 0.12 -14.26
C CYS A 29 -12.99 0.62 -15.37
N LYS A 30 -12.42 1.03 -16.52
CA LYS A 30 -13.19 1.44 -17.70
C LYS A 30 -14.01 0.29 -18.31
N GLN A 31 -13.66 -0.95 -18.01
CA GLN A 31 -14.31 -2.16 -18.51
C GLN A 31 -14.67 -3.08 -17.34
N GLU A 32 -15.57 -4.03 -17.56
CA GLU A 32 -15.87 -5.05 -16.55
C GLU A 32 -14.59 -5.89 -16.30
N THR A 33 -14.16 -5.96 -15.04
CA THR A 33 -12.97 -6.69 -14.62
C THR A 33 -13.19 -7.33 -13.26
N GLN A 34 -12.41 -8.36 -12.96
CA GLN A 34 -12.30 -8.97 -11.64
C GLN A 34 -10.91 -8.76 -11.03
N LYS A 35 -10.11 -7.86 -11.63
CA LYS A 35 -8.78 -7.49 -11.16
C LYS A 35 -8.82 -6.15 -10.42
N ALA A 36 -8.11 -6.06 -9.32
CA ALA A 36 -8.01 -4.83 -8.54
C ALA A 36 -6.60 -4.55 -8.03
N VAL A 37 -6.25 -3.27 -7.97
CA VAL A 37 -5.07 -2.76 -7.25
C VAL A 37 -5.54 -2.21 -5.92
N ILE A 38 -4.92 -2.65 -4.83
CA ILE A 38 -5.15 -2.14 -3.48
C ILE A 38 -3.90 -1.37 -3.06
N TYR A 39 -4.05 -0.07 -2.82
CA TYR A 39 -2.95 0.84 -2.56
C TYR A 39 -3.03 1.45 -1.15
N PHE A 40 -1.88 1.49 -0.48
CA PHE A 40 -1.65 2.15 0.80
C PHE A 40 -0.64 3.28 0.61
N GLY A 41 -1.06 4.51 0.90
CA GLY A 41 -0.27 5.72 0.67
C GLY A 41 0.63 6.17 1.82
N GLY A 42 1.39 7.24 1.55
CA GLY A 42 2.27 7.92 2.50
C GLY A 42 1.62 9.08 3.25
N ASP A 43 2.30 9.56 4.31
CA ASP A 43 1.85 10.63 5.20
C ASP A 43 1.37 11.90 4.47
N ILE A 44 2.15 12.39 3.51
CA ILE A 44 1.85 13.65 2.80
C ILE A 44 0.67 13.50 1.85
N GLN A 45 0.47 12.33 1.21
CA GLN A 45 -0.65 12.13 0.28
C GLN A 45 -1.99 12.33 0.99
N VAL A 46 -2.08 11.86 2.23
CA VAL A 46 -3.27 11.97 3.07
C VAL A 46 -3.47 13.42 3.53
N GLN A 47 -2.41 14.08 3.99
CA GLN A 47 -2.48 15.48 4.42
C GLN A 47 -2.93 16.42 3.30
N VAL A 48 -2.39 16.24 2.10
CA VAL A 48 -2.71 17.12 0.96
C VAL A 48 -4.14 16.87 0.49
N GLN A 49 -4.64 15.64 0.60
CA GLN A 49 -6.04 15.34 0.32
C GLN A 49 -6.99 16.07 1.27
N ASP A 50 -6.74 15.98 2.58
CA ASP A 50 -7.56 16.69 3.57
C ASP A 50 -7.45 18.22 3.40
N TYR A 51 -6.32 18.73 2.90
CA TYR A 51 -6.16 20.12 2.51
C TYR A 51 -7.07 20.52 1.32
N GLU A 52 -7.11 19.72 0.25
CA GLU A 52 -7.98 19.96 -0.91
C GLU A 52 -9.46 20.01 -0.49
N GLU A 53 -9.87 19.11 0.39
CA GLU A 53 -11.26 19.01 0.84
C GLU A 53 -11.67 20.14 1.80
N ASN A 54 -10.79 20.49 2.75
CA ASN A 54 -11.14 21.40 3.84
C ASN A 54 -10.64 22.83 3.64
N MET A 55 -9.93 23.13 2.54
CA MET A 55 -9.37 24.45 2.21
C MET A 55 -8.59 25.13 3.35
N VAL A 56 -7.80 24.36 4.11
CA VAL A 56 -7.03 24.88 5.26
C VAL A 56 -5.87 25.79 4.78
N LYS A 57 -5.32 26.66 5.63
CA LYS A 57 -4.35 27.73 5.25
C LYS A 57 -2.85 27.35 5.32
N SER A 58 -2.48 26.07 5.26
CA SER A 58 -1.06 25.67 5.25
C SER A 58 -0.43 25.82 3.85
N LYS A 59 0.56 26.71 3.68
CA LYS A 59 1.23 26.96 2.38
C LYS A 59 2.20 25.85 1.93
N ALA A 60 2.69 25.00 2.84
CA ALA A 60 3.78 24.06 2.55
C ALA A 60 3.37 22.86 1.67
N ASN A 61 2.10 22.44 1.74
CA ASN A 61 1.63 21.21 1.11
C ASN A 61 1.05 21.40 -0.31
N LYS A 62 0.83 22.64 -0.76
CA LYS A 62 0.28 22.92 -2.11
C LYS A 62 1.10 22.32 -3.25
N ASN A 63 2.42 22.25 -3.07
CA ASN A 63 3.33 21.75 -4.09
C ASN A 63 3.19 20.24 -4.34
N TYR A 64 2.50 19.51 -3.46
CA TYR A 64 2.32 18.06 -3.54
C TYR A 64 0.90 17.62 -3.89
N ILE A 65 0.03 18.57 -4.27
CA ILE A 65 -1.39 18.33 -4.61
C ILE A 65 -1.58 17.31 -5.72
N MET A 66 -0.65 17.25 -6.67
CA MET A 66 -0.67 16.27 -7.75
C MET A 66 -0.48 14.82 -7.28
N TRP A 67 -0.06 14.59 -6.03
CA TRP A 67 0.07 13.27 -5.41
C TRP A 67 -0.90 13.06 -4.25
N SER A 68 -1.99 13.84 -4.19
CA SER A 68 -3.13 13.52 -3.33
C SER A 68 -3.63 12.10 -3.59
N LEU A 69 -4.37 11.51 -2.65
CA LEU A 69 -4.84 10.14 -2.78
C LEU A 69 -5.71 9.94 -4.03
N GLU A 70 -6.60 10.88 -4.33
CA GLU A 70 -7.42 10.87 -5.55
C GLU A 70 -6.58 10.98 -6.83
N ASN A 71 -5.60 11.89 -6.87
CA ASN A 71 -4.73 11.99 -8.02
C ASN A 71 -3.90 10.73 -8.22
N THR A 72 -3.45 10.12 -7.13
CA THR A 72 -2.75 8.83 -7.16
C THR A 72 -3.66 7.73 -7.69
N ALA A 73 -4.94 7.69 -7.27
CA ALA A 73 -5.92 6.76 -7.83
C ALA A 73 -6.05 6.89 -9.35
N CYS A 74 -6.09 8.13 -9.86
CA CYS A 74 -6.12 8.38 -11.30
C CYS A 74 -4.85 7.93 -12.01
N THR A 75 -3.66 8.24 -11.46
CA THR A 75 -2.38 7.81 -12.03
C THR A 75 -2.29 6.27 -12.09
N LEU A 76 -2.70 5.58 -11.02
CA LEU A 76 -2.73 4.12 -11.00
C LEU A 76 -3.74 3.55 -12.01
N HIS A 77 -4.90 4.17 -12.18
CA HIS A 77 -5.91 3.74 -13.16
C HIS A 77 -5.47 3.96 -14.61
N GLU A 78 -4.55 4.89 -14.87
CA GLU A 78 -3.91 5.07 -16.18
C GLU A 78 -2.85 4.00 -16.46
N LYS A 79 -2.12 3.56 -15.42
CA LYS A 79 -1.07 2.54 -15.54
C LYS A 79 -1.61 1.10 -15.53
N PHE A 80 -2.65 0.83 -14.74
CA PHE A 80 -3.31 -0.47 -14.64
C PHE A 80 -4.68 -0.43 -15.33
N ILE A 81 -4.67 -0.30 -16.65
CA ILE A 81 -5.87 -0.02 -17.47
C ILE A 81 -7.00 -1.06 -17.38
N ASP A 82 -6.68 -2.29 -16.98
CA ASP A 82 -7.61 -3.43 -16.84
C ASP A 82 -7.96 -3.75 -15.37
N HIS A 83 -7.56 -2.88 -14.43
CA HIS A 83 -7.82 -3.04 -13.00
C HIS A 83 -8.72 -1.92 -12.47
N SER A 84 -9.56 -2.25 -11.49
CA SER A 84 -10.15 -1.24 -10.62
C SER A 84 -9.16 -0.85 -9.53
N ILE A 85 -9.23 0.39 -9.03
CA ILE A 85 -8.29 0.90 -8.01
C ILE A 85 -9.02 1.09 -6.68
N PHE A 86 -8.43 0.58 -5.62
CA PHE A 86 -8.82 0.82 -4.23
C PHE A 86 -7.67 1.53 -3.50
N ILE A 87 -7.88 2.77 -3.09
CA ILE A 87 -6.98 3.48 -2.18
C ILE A 87 -7.52 3.29 -0.77
N VAL A 88 -6.76 2.63 0.09
CA VAL A 88 -7.14 2.44 1.50
C VAL A 88 -6.55 3.59 2.32
N ARG A 89 -7.41 4.36 2.99
CA ARG A 89 -6.95 5.41 3.90
C ARG A 89 -6.42 4.81 5.22
N PRO A 90 -5.43 5.45 5.87
CA PRO A 90 -5.05 5.06 7.23
C PRO A 90 -6.25 5.17 8.17
N SER A 91 -6.31 4.31 9.19
CA SER A 91 -7.42 4.31 10.15
C SER A 91 -7.45 5.57 11.01
N THR A 92 -6.28 6.17 11.24
CA THR A 92 -6.14 7.43 11.97
C THR A 92 -5.00 8.26 11.39
N ILE A 93 -5.10 9.58 11.54
CA ILE A 93 -4.02 10.53 11.25
C ILE A 93 -3.70 11.24 12.57
N ASN A 94 -2.49 11.06 13.06
CA ASN A 94 -2.06 11.65 14.33
C ASN A 94 -1.23 12.91 14.10
N ASN A 95 -1.41 13.92 14.96
CA ASN A 95 -0.74 15.23 14.87
C ASN A 95 -0.86 15.86 13.47
N GLU A 96 -2.00 15.65 12.81
CA GLU A 96 -2.29 16.15 11.45
C GLU A 96 -1.29 15.69 10.38
N THR A 97 -0.43 14.70 10.70
CA THR A 97 0.73 14.38 9.86
C THR A 97 0.89 12.88 9.65
N PHE A 98 0.87 12.10 10.72
CA PHE A 98 1.31 10.71 10.70
C PHE A 98 0.14 9.77 10.38
N SER A 99 0.18 9.17 9.20
CA SER A 99 -0.72 8.11 8.79
C SER A 99 -0.47 6.87 9.63
N CYS A 100 -1.51 6.40 10.29
CA CYS A 100 -1.47 5.22 11.14
C CYS A 100 -2.43 4.16 10.61
N TYR A 101 -1.89 3.04 10.13
CA TYR A 101 -2.64 1.89 9.61
C TYR A 101 -2.95 0.88 10.72
N HIS A 102 -3.42 1.34 11.89
CA HIS A 102 -3.63 0.50 13.10
C HIS A 102 -4.61 -0.66 12.91
N ASN A 103 -5.48 -0.59 11.91
CA ASN A 103 -6.34 -1.72 11.58
C ASN A 103 -5.57 -2.90 10.95
N PHE A 104 -4.43 -2.63 10.34
CA PHE A 104 -3.58 -3.63 9.69
C PHE A 104 -2.33 -3.94 10.52
N VAL A 105 -1.68 -2.91 11.08
CA VAL A 105 -0.42 -3.02 11.81
C VAL A 105 -0.45 -2.23 13.10
N GLU A 106 -0.18 -2.90 14.22
CA GLU A 106 0.00 -2.24 15.50
C GLU A 106 1.22 -1.33 15.46
N GLY A 107 1.15 -0.18 16.12
CA GLY A 107 2.23 0.78 16.13
C GLY A 107 1.98 1.94 17.08
N ASN A 108 2.98 2.80 17.23
CA ASN A 108 2.84 3.98 18.07
C ASN A 108 2.06 5.11 17.37
N LYS A 109 1.90 6.25 18.04
CA LYS A 109 1.18 7.43 17.51
C LYS A 109 1.84 8.08 16.29
N LYS A 110 3.09 7.75 15.95
CA LYS A 110 3.79 8.21 14.74
C LYS A 110 3.68 7.21 13.58
N GLY A 111 2.86 6.17 13.74
CA GLY A 111 2.73 5.10 12.76
C GLY A 111 4.05 4.32 12.58
N VAL A 112 4.89 4.26 13.61
CA VAL A 112 6.03 3.33 13.62
C VAL A 112 5.50 1.95 13.96
N PRO A 113 5.68 0.95 13.09
CA PRO A 113 5.09 -0.37 13.28
C PRO A 113 5.80 -1.12 14.41
N ALA A 114 5.03 -1.83 15.22
CA ALA A 114 5.56 -2.79 16.19
C ALA A 114 5.78 -4.17 15.57
N HIS A 115 5.08 -4.46 14.46
CA HIS A 115 4.97 -5.75 13.79
C HIS A 115 4.65 -6.95 14.69
N LYS A 116 3.58 -7.68 14.39
CA LYS A 116 3.12 -8.79 15.24
C LYS A 116 2.86 -10.05 14.44
N TYR A 117 3.27 -11.18 15.00
CA TYR A 117 2.89 -12.51 14.51
C TYR A 117 1.42 -12.75 14.85
N ASN A 118 0.52 -12.36 13.94
CA ASN A 118 -0.90 -12.64 14.02
C ASN A 118 -1.56 -12.57 12.63
N LEU A 119 -2.80 -13.02 12.52
CA LEU A 119 -3.56 -13.05 11.26
C LEU A 119 -4.36 -11.76 11.00
N ASN A 120 -4.29 -10.75 11.86
CA ASN A 120 -5.21 -9.62 11.83
C ASN A 120 -5.10 -8.79 10.56
N CYS A 121 -3.88 -8.61 10.02
CA CYS A 121 -3.68 -7.89 8.76
C CYS A 121 -4.40 -8.56 7.58
N ILE A 122 -4.26 -9.88 7.43
CA ILE A 122 -4.91 -10.65 6.34
C ILE A 122 -6.41 -10.71 6.54
N ARG A 123 -6.87 -10.97 7.78
CA ARG A 123 -8.31 -11.00 8.12
C ARG A 123 -8.97 -9.67 7.80
N HIS A 124 -8.35 -8.57 8.23
CA HIS A 124 -8.87 -7.23 7.99
C HIS A 124 -8.89 -6.89 6.51
N LEU A 125 -7.81 -7.19 5.77
CA LEU A 125 -7.76 -6.95 4.32
C LEU A 125 -8.84 -7.74 3.56
N LYS A 126 -8.98 -9.04 3.83
CA LYS A 126 -10.02 -9.89 3.23
C LYS A 126 -11.42 -9.36 3.52
N SER A 127 -11.74 -9.12 4.80
CA SER A 127 -13.06 -8.61 5.20
C SER A 127 -13.34 -7.22 4.62
N LEU A 128 -12.33 -6.36 4.49
CA LEU A 128 -12.50 -5.05 3.89
C LEU A 128 -12.85 -5.12 2.40
N MET A 129 -12.21 -6.03 1.66
CA MET A 129 -12.51 -6.25 0.25
C MET A 129 -13.90 -6.88 0.05
N GLU A 130 -14.29 -7.82 0.91
CA GLU A 130 -15.63 -8.42 0.90
C GLU A 130 -16.73 -7.39 1.20
N ALA A 131 -16.53 -6.56 2.23
CA ALA A 131 -17.45 -5.49 2.58
C ALA A 131 -17.55 -4.43 1.47
N SER A 132 -16.42 -4.05 0.88
CA SER A 132 -16.37 -3.11 -0.24
C SER A 132 -17.10 -3.66 -1.46
N PHE A 133 -16.90 -4.95 -1.79
CA PHE A 133 -17.62 -5.61 -2.87
C PHE A 133 -19.13 -5.60 -2.64
N GLN A 134 -19.57 -5.98 -1.44
CA GLN A 134 -21.00 -6.03 -1.11
C GLN A 134 -21.66 -4.66 -1.26
N TYR A 135 -21.02 -3.60 -0.72
CA TYR A 135 -21.50 -2.24 -0.87
C TYR A 135 -21.59 -1.82 -2.35
N LEU A 136 -20.51 -2.01 -3.11
CA LEU A 136 -20.47 -1.62 -4.53
C LEU A 136 -21.49 -2.39 -5.39
N LYS A 137 -21.78 -3.65 -5.02
CA LYS A 137 -22.81 -4.48 -5.65
C LYS A 137 -24.21 -3.93 -5.38
N GLU A 138 -24.52 -3.56 -4.13
CA GLU A 138 -25.80 -2.94 -3.75
C GLU A 138 -26.03 -1.61 -4.46
N GLN A 139 -24.95 -0.85 -4.70
CA GLN A 139 -25.00 0.38 -5.50
C GLN A 139 -25.06 0.13 -7.01
N ASN A 140 -25.13 -1.13 -7.47
CA ASN A 140 -25.09 -1.53 -8.88
C ASN A 140 -23.85 -1.04 -9.65
N ILE A 141 -22.74 -0.79 -8.95
CA ILE A 141 -21.49 -0.31 -9.56
C ILE A 141 -20.69 -1.48 -10.13
N ILE A 142 -20.71 -2.63 -9.46
CA ILE A 142 -20.06 -3.87 -9.91
C ILE A 142 -21.00 -5.06 -9.74
N LYS A 143 -20.81 -6.10 -10.55
CA LYS A 143 -21.67 -7.29 -10.57
C LYS A 143 -21.00 -8.55 -10.00
N LYS A 144 -19.68 -8.66 -10.20
CA LYS A 144 -18.88 -9.83 -9.83
C LYS A 144 -17.81 -9.46 -8.79
N PRO A 145 -17.46 -10.38 -7.89
CA PRO A 145 -16.38 -10.16 -6.96
C PRO A 145 -15.04 -10.12 -7.69
N TYR A 146 -14.11 -9.35 -7.11
CA TYR A 146 -12.71 -9.39 -7.51
C TYR A 146 -12.10 -10.73 -7.12
N SER A 147 -11.27 -11.28 -8.01
CA SER A 147 -10.63 -12.58 -7.85
C SER A 147 -9.13 -12.54 -8.10
N SER A 148 -8.58 -11.36 -8.40
CA SER A 148 -7.16 -11.12 -8.58
C SER A 148 -6.79 -9.75 -8.04
N PHE A 149 -5.79 -9.71 -7.17
CA PHE A 149 -5.34 -8.51 -6.49
C PHE A 149 -3.87 -8.23 -6.75
N ILE A 150 -3.54 -6.94 -6.82
CA ILE A 150 -2.19 -6.41 -6.68
C ILE A 150 -2.19 -5.56 -5.41
N LEU A 151 -1.21 -5.77 -4.54
CA LEU A 151 -1.02 -4.91 -3.36
C LEU A 151 0.11 -3.93 -3.62
N MET A 152 -0.09 -2.66 -3.27
CA MET A 152 0.92 -1.62 -3.41
C MET A 152 1.03 -0.82 -2.12
N GLY A 153 2.24 -0.68 -1.61
CA GLY A 153 2.55 0.16 -0.47
C GLY A 153 3.54 1.21 -0.90
N PHE A 154 3.20 2.48 -0.69
CA PHE A 154 4.09 3.59 -0.97
C PHE A 154 4.49 4.32 0.32
N SER A 155 5.78 4.61 0.48
CA SER A 155 6.29 5.37 1.62
C SER A 155 5.85 4.72 2.94
N LYS A 156 5.04 5.42 3.76
CA LYS A 156 4.43 4.87 4.99
C LYS A 156 3.62 3.61 4.73
N GLY A 157 2.89 3.51 3.61
CA GLY A 157 2.03 2.36 3.30
C GLY A 157 2.76 1.02 3.26
N CYS A 158 4.09 1.01 3.04
CA CYS A 158 4.90 -0.21 3.09
C CYS A 158 4.84 -0.93 4.45
N VAL A 159 4.51 -0.24 5.55
CA VAL A 159 4.37 -0.90 6.87
C VAL A 159 3.24 -1.93 6.88
N VAL A 160 2.20 -1.76 6.04
CA VAL A 160 1.12 -2.74 5.90
C VAL A 160 1.64 -3.99 5.19
N LEU A 161 2.43 -3.82 4.13
CA LEU A 161 3.04 -4.93 3.40
C LEU A 161 4.07 -5.68 4.24
N ASN A 162 4.85 -4.97 5.05
CA ASN A 162 5.77 -5.58 6.00
C ASN A 162 5.01 -6.44 7.04
N GLN A 163 3.91 -5.91 7.58
CA GLN A 163 3.05 -6.66 8.51
C GLN A 163 2.39 -7.87 7.84
N LEU A 164 2.08 -7.81 6.54
CA LEU A 164 1.55 -8.95 5.79
C LEU A 164 2.51 -10.14 5.84
N LEU A 165 3.83 -9.93 5.80
CA LEU A 165 4.82 -11.02 5.87
C LEU A 165 4.81 -11.75 7.22
N TYR A 166 4.66 -11.00 8.33
CA TYR A 166 4.44 -11.61 9.65
C TYR A 166 3.12 -12.40 9.72
N SER A 167 2.08 -11.88 9.08
CA SER A 167 0.79 -12.57 9.03
C SER A 167 0.83 -13.83 8.16
N LEU A 168 1.65 -13.85 7.10
CA LEU A 168 1.88 -15.03 6.28
C LEU A 168 2.51 -16.18 7.07
N ASP A 169 3.49 -15.88 7.93
CA ASP A 169 4.10 -16.87 8.81
C ASP A 169 3.06 -17.56 9.70
N CYS A 170 2.22 -16.76 10.36
CA CYS A 170 1.11 -17.29 11.15
C CYS A 170 0.09 -18.06 10.30
N LEU A 171 -0.17 -17.61 9.07
CA LEU A 171 -1.14 -18.27 8.18
C LEU A 171 -0.67 -19.66 7.79
N LEU A 172 0.61 -19.82 7.45
CA LEU A 172 1.18 -21.11 7.06
C LEU A 172 1.24 -22.11 8.23
N GLN A 173 1.38 -21.61 9.46
CA GLN A 173 1.31 -22.44 10.66
C GLN A 173 -0.12 -22.89 11.00
N ASN A 174 -1.09 -21.96 10.97
CA ASN A 174 -2.47 -22.24 11.36
C ASN A 174 -3.31 -22.90 10.25
N LYS A 175 -2.90 -22.74 8.98
CA LYS A 175 -3.56 -23.29 7.78
C LYS A 175 -5.04 -22.92 7.66
N ASP A 176 -5.38 -21.66 7.96
CA ASP A 176 -6.73 -21.14 7.74
C ASP A 176 -7.04 -21.12 6.23
N GLU A 177 -7.89 -22.04 5.77
CA GLU A 177 -8.19 -22.26 4.35
C GLU A 177 -8.80 -21.03 3.68
N SER A 178 -9.66 -20.29 4.39
CA SER A 178 -10.33 -19.10 3.86
C SER A 178 -9.31 -17.99 3.58
N LEU A 179 -8.35 -17.81 4.49
CA LEU A 179 -7.28 -16.83 4.33
C LEU A 179 -6.24 -17.28 3.30
N LEU A 180 -5.92 -18.58 3.23
CA LEU A 180 -5.06 -19.14 2.18
C LEU A 180 -5.66 -18.91 0.79
N GLN A 181 -6.96 -19.16 0.62
CA GLN A 181 -7.66 -18.90 -0.63
C GLN A 181 -7.59 -17.42 -1.02
N PHE A 182 -7.78 -16.51 -0.07
CA PHE A 182 -7.63 -15.08 -0.31
C PHE A 182 -6.20 -14.69 -0.69
N MET A 183 -5.19 -15.20 0.02
CA MET A 183 -3.79 -14.92 -0.32
C MET A 183 -3.40 -15.43 -1.71
N ASN A 184 -3.97 -16.56 -2.16
CA ASN A 184 -3.78 -17.07 -3.52
C ASN A 184 -4.41 -16.18 -4.62
N GLN A 185 -5.24 -15.20 -4.27
CA GLN A 185 -5.75 -14.21 -5.21
C GLN A 185 -4.80 -13.03 -5.40
N ILE A 186 -3.77 -12.88 -4.55
CA ILE A 186 -2.76 -11.83 -4.69
C ILE A 186 -1.71 -12.30 -5.69
N SER A 187 -1.61 -11.59 -6.80
CA SER A 187 -0.72 -11.94 -7.92
C SER A 187 0.61 -11.17 -7.90
N ALA A 188 0.63 -9.99 -7.28
CA ALA A 188 1.82 -9.18 -7.16
C ALA A 188 1.76 -8.24 -5.95
N ILE A 189 2.95 -7.91 -5.42
CA ILE A 189 3.12 -6.93 -4.35
C ILE A 189 4.22 -5.94 -4.73
N TYR A 190 3.91 -4.64 -4.61
CA TYR A 190 4.80 -3.54 -4.93
C TYR A 190 5.18 -2.81 -3.65
N TRP A 191 6.46 -2.89 -3.28
CA TRP A 191 7.04 -1.99 -2.28
C TRP A 191 7.63 -0.78 -3.00
N MET A 192 7.08 0.40 -2.73
CA MET A 192 7.41 1.64 -3.42
C MET A 192 7.98 2.66 -2.45
N ASP A 193 9.30 2.81 -2.47
CA ASP A 193 10.08 3.81 -1.75
C ASP A 193 9.74 3.88 -0.26
N GLY A 194 9.73 2.71 0.37
CA GLY A 194 9.32 2.48 1.75
C GLY A 194 10.09 3.34 2.75
N GLY A 195 9.36 3.87 3.73
CA GLY A 195 9.93 4.71 4.78
C GLY A 195 8.95 4.99 5.91
N HIS A 196 9.45 5.10 7.13
CA HIS A 196 8.67 5.56 8.28
C HIS A 196 9.56 6.26 9.32
N SER A 197 8.93 6.88 10.32
CA SER A 197 9.60 7.67 11.38
C SER A 197 10.28 6.82 12.47
N GLY A 198 10.54 5.54 12.18
CA GLY A 198 11.25 4.62 13.07
C GLY A 198 12.70 4.46 12.61
N SER A 199 13.48 3.68 13.34
CA SER A 199 14.93 3.56 13.11
C SER A 199 15.39 2.18 12.60
N TYR A 200 14.44 1.29 12.28
CA TYR A 200 14.69 -0.07 11.76
C TYR A 200 13.36 -0.67 11.27
N ASN A 201 13.41 -1.83 10.61
CA ASN A 201 12.29 -2.56 10.02
C ASN A 201 11.50 -1.76 8.97
N THR A 202 12.20 -0.88 8.25
CA THR A 202 11.64 -0.23 7.06
C THR A 202 11.45 -1.24 5.94
N TRP A 203 12.38 -2.18 5.82
CA TRP A 203 12.26 -3.38 4.99
C TRP A 203 12.49 -4.62 5.85
N ILE A 204 11.81 -5.71 5.51
CA ILE A 204 11.96 -6.97 6.27
C ILE A 204 13.27 -7.63 5.90
N THR A 205 14.07 -7.99 6.91
CA THR A 205 15.35 -8.68 6.74
C THR A 205 15.34 -10.09 7.32
N ASP A 206 14.24 -10.50 7.94
CA ASP A 206 14.05 -11.84 8.48
C ASP A 206 13.86 -12.85 7.33
N GLN A 207 14.79 -13.79 7.24
CA GLN A 207 14.82 -14.81 6.20
C GLN A 207 13.58 -15.72 6.22
N SER A 208 13.08 -16.06 7.41
CA SER A 208 11.94 -16.96 7.56
C SER A 208 10.66 -16.32 6.99
N LEU A 209 10.45 -15.03 7.29
CA LEU A 209 9.31 -14.28 6.79
C LEU A 209 9.34 -14.13 5.26
N ILE A 210 10.51 -13.83 4.68
CA ILE A 210 10.64 -13.67 3.22
C ILE A 210 10.46 -15.02 2.53
N LYS A 211 11.03 -16.10 3.08
CA LYS A 211 10.91 -17.45 2.51
C LYS A 211 9.46 -17.91 2.41
N ASN A 212 8.58 -17.46 3.30
CA ASN A 212 7.15 -17.79 3.26
C ASN A 212 6.46 -17.31 1.97
N LEU A 213 6.98 -16.29 1.28
CA LEU A 213 6.45 -15.85 -0.02
C LEU A 213 6.54 -16.95 -1.10
N THR A 214 7.50 -17.89 -0.99
CA THR A 214 7.65 -19.02 -1.93
C THR A 214 6.45 -19.97 -1.95
N GLN A 215 5.57 -19.90 -0.96
CA GLN A 215 4.35 -20.72 -0.89
C GLN A 215 3.22 -20.17 -1.75
N PHE A 216 3.40 -18.99 -2.36
CA PHE A 216 2.40 -18.30 -3.16
C PHE A 216 3.02 -17.89 -4.51
N ASP A 217 2.22 -17.87 -5.57
CA ASP A 217 2.64 -17.36 -6.88
C ASP A 217 2.56 -15.82 -6.93
N ILE A 218 3.34 -15.17 -6.06
CA ILE A 218 3.37 -13.71 -5.89
C ILE A 218 4.63 -13.15 -6.56
N LYS A 219 4.43 -12.21 -7.49
CA LYS A 219 5.52 -11.41 -8.05
C LYS A 219 5.81 -10.21 -7.16
N VAL A 220 7.08 -10.01 -6.82
CA VAL A 220 7.52 -8.87 -6.00
C VAL A 220 8.14 -7.80 -6.89
N HIS A 221 7.71 -6.56 -6.71
CA HIS A 221 8.25 -5.40 -7.39
C HIS A 221 8.77 -4.41 -6.35
N ILE A 222 10.03 -4.02 -6.50
CA ILE A 222 10.69 -3.06 -5.63
C ILE A 222 11.01 -1.83 -6.47
N TYR A 223 10.41 -0.70 -6.11
CA TYR A 223 10.70 0.61 -6.69
C TYR A 223 11.26 1.50 -5.60
N VAL A 224 12.46 2.04 -5.79
CA VAL A 224 13.12 2.90 -4.81
C VAL A 224 13.73 4.12 -5.47
N THR A 225 13.91 5.17 -4.70
CA THR A 225 14.65 6.37 -5.11
C THR A 225 15.83 6.64 -4.19
N PRO A 226 16.84 7.39 -4.65
CA PRO A 226 17.91 7.90 -3.79
C PRO A 226 17.43 8.66 -2.54
N TYR A 227 16.20 9.17 -2.52
CA TYR A 227 15.64 9.84 -1.34
C TYR A 227 15.55 8.93 -0.11
N GLN A 228 15.23 7.64 -0.28
CA GLN A 228 15.19 6.70 0.84
C GLN A 228 16.51 5.94 0.98
N ILE A 229 16.97 5.30 -0.09
CA ILE A 229 18.06 4.31 0.02
C ILE A 229 19.47 4.93 0.11
N ARG A 230 19.61 6.24 -0.15
CA ARG A 230 20.88 6.98 0.02
C ARG A 230 20.79 8.07 1.10
N ASP A 231 19.82 7.96 2.02
CA ASP A 231 19.74 8.89 3.15
C ASP A 231 20.80 8.57 4.19
N GLU A 232 21.83 9.41 4.31
CA GLU A 232 22.93 9.24 5.27
C GLU A 232 22.47 9.25 6.74
N GLN A 233 21.37 9.95 7.06
CA GLN A 233 20.82 9.98 8.42
C GLN A 233 19.97 8.75 8.72
N ARG A 234 19.55 8.02 7.67
CA ARG A 234 18.69 6.85 7.74
C ARG A 234 19.27 5.68 6.93
N SER A 235 20.58 5.43 7.09
CA SER A 235 21.33 4.47 6.26
C SER A 235 20.73 3.06 6.26
N TRP A 236 20.12 2.66 7.38
CA TRP A 236 19.45 1.37 7.52
C TRP A 236 18.39 1.14 6.43
N ILE A 237 17.76 2.18 5.87
CA ILE A 237 16.73 1.99 4.84
C ILE A 237 17.34 1.35 3.59
N GLY A 238 18.51 1.83 3.14
CA GLY A 238 19.21 1.24 2.00
C GLY A 238 19.82 -0.13 2.32
N GLU A 239 20.34 -0.31 3.54
CA GLU A 239 20.92 -1.58 3.98
C GLU A 239 19.85 -2.69 4.09
N GLU A 240 18.71 -2.39 4.71
CA GLU A 240 17.57 -3.31 4.86
C GLU A 240 16.93 -3.61 3.49
N GLU A 241 16.77 -2.61 2.62
CA GLU A 241 16.22 -2.81 1.28
C GLU A 241 17.09 -3.74 0.42
N ASN A 242 18.41 -3.51 0.41
CA ASN A 242 19.33 -4.39 -0.29
C ASN A 242 19.25 -5.81 0.27
N THR A 243 19.21 -5.96 1.61
CA THR A 243 19.06 -7.27 2.25
C THR A 243 17.75 -7.96 1.85
N PHE A 244 16.63 -7.23 1.86
CA PHE A 244 15.33 -7.75 1.41
C PHE A 244 15.38 -8.24 -0.04
N PHE A 245 15.96 -7.46 -0.94
CA PHE A 245 16.13 -7.84 -2.35
C PHE A 245 17.02 -9.08 -2.53
N GLU A 246 18.16 -9.14 -1.84
CA GLU A 246 19.05 -10.30 -1.91
C GLU A 246 18.39 -11.58 -1.39
N LEU A 247 17.61 -11.48 -0.30
CA LEU A 247 16.88 -12.62 0.25
C LEU A 247 15.77 -13.12 -0.71
N LEU A 248 15.04 -12.22 -1.36
CA LEU A 248 14.06 -12.59 -2.39
C LEU A 248 14.71 -13.36 -3.54
N LYS A 249 15.86 -12.89 -4.04
CA LYS A 249 16.65 -13.59 -5.07
C LYS A 249 17.15 -14.95 -4.56
N GLN A 250 17.70 -15.00 -3.35
CA GLN A 250 18.22 -16.23 -2.74
C GLN A 250 17.14 -17.32 -2.67
N PHE A 251 15.90 -16.95 -2.34
CA PHE A 251 14.79 -17.90 -2.24
C PHE A 251 14.04 -18.12 -3.57
N ASN A 252 14.53 -17.57 -4.67
CA ASN A 252 13.90 -17.63 -6.00
C ASN A 252 12.46 -17.09 -6.02
N VAL A 253 12.14 -16.10 -5.16
CA VAL A 253 10.89 -15.36 -5.27
C VAL A 253 10.98 -14.47 -6.52
N PRO A 254 10.00 -14.50 -7.45
CA PRO A 254 10.05 -13.67 -8.65
C PRO A 254 10.10 -12.19 -8.27
N VAL A 255 11.26 -11.55 -8.44
CA VAL A 255 11.49 -10.16 -8.02
C VAL A 255 12.05 -9.30 -9.15
N LYS A 256 11.52 -8.09 -9.29
CA LYS A 256 12.11 -7.01 -10.08
C LYS A 256 12.44 -5.82 -9.19
N ARG A 257 13.66 -5.30 -9.30
CA ARG A 257 14.12 -4.12 -8.56
C ARG A 257 14.45 -2.98 -9.53
N HIS A 258 13.93 -1.81 -9.21
CA HIS A 258 14.07 -0.59 -10.00
C HIS A 258 14.51 0.55 -9.09
N VAL A 259 15.69 1.11 -9.37
CA VAL A 259 16.15 2.36 -8.75
C VAL A 259 15.86 3.49 -9.73
N LEU A 260 14.90 4.33 -9.41
CA LEU A 260 14.55 5.48 -10.26
C LEU A 260 15.38 6.69 -9.86
N PHE A 261 15.81 7.46 -10.88
CA PHE A 261 16.52 8.73 -10.71
C PHE A 261 17.88 8.60 -10.02
N ASP A 262 18.57 7.48 -10.23
CA ASP A 262 19.82 7.14 -9.55
C ASP A 262 20.97 8.15 -9.82
N ASP A 263 20.88 8.85 -10.94
CA ASP A 263 21.76 9.92 -11.41
C ASP A 263 21.44 11.29 -10.81
N ARG A 264 20.31 11.43 -10.09
CA ARG A 264 19.82 12.71 -9.57
C ARG A 264 20.03 12.82 -8.06
N LYS A 265 20.19 14.06 -7.59
CA LYS A 265 20.30 14.35 -6.15
C LYS A 265 19.01 13.93 -5.41
N PRO A 266 19.12 13.22 -4.26
CA PRO A 266 17.97 12.86 -3.44
C PRO A 266 17.06 14.07 -3.13
N SER A 267 15.76 13.91 -3.31
CA SER A 267 14.77 14.92 -2.90
C SER A 267 13.39 14.33 -2.66
N LEU A 268 12.61 14.99 -1.80
CA LEU A 268 11.23 14.61 -1.53
C LEU A 268 10.35 14.70 -2.79
N HIS A 269 10.67 15.58 -3.73
CA HIS A 269 9.99 15.62 -5.03
C HIS A 269 10.18 14.31 -5.80
N LEU A 270 11.42 13.78 -5.88
CA LEU A 270 11.70 12.52 -6.57
C LEU A 270 11.01 11.32 -5.91
N HIS A 271 10.93 11.32 -4.57
CA HIS A 271 10.16 10.32 -3.81
C HIS A 271 8.72 10.19 -4.33
N PHE A 272 8.03 11.31 -4.57
CA PHE A 272 6.68 11.28 -5.13
C PHE A 272 6.65 11.11 -6.65
N GLN A 273 7.60 11.68 -7.39
CA GLN A 273 7.67 11.53 -8.85
C GLN A 273 7.77 10.06 -9.27
N LEU A 274 8.32 9.19 -8.42
CA LEU A 274 8.27 7.74 -8.61
C LEU A 274 6.86 7.22 -8.93
N LEU A 275 5.80 7.76 -8.31
CA LEU A 275 4.41 7.33 -8.59
C LEU A 275 3.96 7.63 -10.02
N ASN A 276 4.60 8.59 -10.69
CA ASN A 276 4.31 8.93 -12.08
C ASN A 276 5.21 8.12 -13.05
N GLU A 277 6.43 7.81 -12.65
CA GLU A 277 7.47 7.22 -13.54
C GLU A 277 7.60 5.69 -13.42
N PHE A 278 7.05 5.07 -12.38
CA PHE A 278 7.09 3.60 -12.28
C PHE A 278 6.25 2.96 -13.38
N GLU A 279 6.68 1.82 -13.89
CA GLU A 279 5.95 1.07 -14.91
C GLU A 279 5.56 -0.31 -14.34
N PRO A 280 4.27 -0.70 -14.37
CA PRO A 280 3.81 -2.01 -13.88
C PRO A 280 4.50 -3.24 -14.52
#